data_AF-A0A4E0QZF8-F1
#
_entry.id   AF-A0A4E0QZF8-F1
#
_cell.length_a   1.000
_cell.length_b   1.000
_cell.length_c   1.000
_cell.angle_alpha   90.00
_cell.angle_beta   90.00
_cell.angle_gamma   90.00
#
_symmetry.space_group_name_H-M   'P 1'
#
loop_
_entity.id
_entity.type
_entity.pdbx_description
1 polymer ?
#
loop_
_entity_poly.entity_id
_entity_poly.type
_entity_poly.pdbx_seq_one_letter_code
_entity_poly.pdbx_strand_id
1 'polypeptide(L)'
;MAPGKGFIKLVDSLVQLANAGVQIVLSVHDLFLMKELSLRIEAGETKASFFELLQEESNIRVVQGENLDDLLTVVALEAALDQYDREQEVLLRDNDY
;
A
#
# COMPACT_ATOMS: atom_id res chain seq x y z
N MET A 1 5.34 -6.54 12.19
CA MET A 1 4.18 -6.47 13.10
C MET A 1 2.94 -6.85 12.31
N ALA A 2 2.21 -7.92 12.66
CA ALA A 2 0.98 -8.28 11.95
C ALA A 2 -0.06 -7.16 12.09
N PRO A 3 -0.74 -6.75 11.02
CA PRO A 3 -1.60 -5.59 11.07
C PRO A 3 -2.84 -5.92 11.96
N GLY A 4 -3.24 -4.99 12.83
CA GLY A 4 -4.29 -5.22 13.82
C GLY A 4 -5.71 -5.11 13.22
N LYS A 5 -6.68 -5.90 13.68
CA LYS A 5 -8.08 -6.00 13.14
C LYS A 5 -8.83 -4.69 12.82
N GLY A 6 -8.35 -3.53 13.27
CA GLY A 6 -8.93 -2.22 12.98
C GLY A 6 -8.83 -1.79 11.51
N PHE A 7 -7.73 -2.07 10.81
CA PHE A 7 -7.58 -1.63 9.40
C PHE A 7 -8.56 -2.38 8.48
N ILE A 8 -8.80 -3.68 8.72
CA ILE A 8 -9.73 -4.50 7.93
C ILE A 8 -11.14 -3.88 7.95
N LYS A 9 -11.61 -3.49 9.14
CA LYS A 9 -12.93 -2.85 9.29
C LYS A 9 -13.04 -1.52 8.56
N LEU A 10 -11.95 -0.75 8.52
CA LEU A 10 -11.90 0.49 7.76
C LEU A 10 -12.04 0.20 6.27
N VAL A 11 -11.27 -0.76 5.74
CA VAL A 11 -11.35 -1.16 4.33
C VAL A 11 -12.75 -1.66 3.98
N ASP A 12 -13.34 -2.52 4.81
CA ASP A 12 -14.71 -3.02 4.60
C ASP A 12 -15.72 -1.86 4.51
N SER A 13 -15.55 -0.82 5.34
CA SER A 13 -16.43 0.35 5.35
C SER A 13 -16.24 1.21 4.10
N LEU A 14 -15.00 1.39 3.64
CA LEU A 14 -14.68 2.13 2.43
C LEU A 14 -15.25 1.43 1.18
N VAL A 15 -15.09 0.12 1.08
CA VAL A 15 -15.65 -0.70 -0.02
C VAL A 15 -17.18 -0.61 -0.03
N GLN A 16 -17.83 -0.73 1.12
CA GLN A 16 -19.28 -0.58 1.22
C GLN A 16 -19.77 0.79 0.77
N LEU A 17 -19.08 1.86 1.16
CA LEU A 17 -19.41 3.22 0.73
C LEU A 17 -19.22 3.41 -0.78
N ALA A 18 -18.11 2.91 -1.34
CA ALA A 18 -17.86 2.96 -2.78
C ALA A 18 -18.95 2.24 -3.56
N ASN A 19 -19.34 1.04 -3.12
CA ASN A 19 -20.39 0.24 -3.74
C ASN A 19 -21.80 0.85 -3.57
N ALA A 20 -21.99 1.71 -2.55
CA ALA A 20 -23.20 2.52 -2.38
C ALA A 20 -23.23 3.76 -3.30
N GLY A 21 -22.22 3.96 -4.15
CA GLY A 21 -22.13 5.08 -5.10
C GLY A 21 -21.42 6.31 -4.54
N VAL A 22 -20.77 6.22 -3.39
CA VAL A 22 -19.95 7.31 -2.83
C VAL A 22 -18.58 7.30 -3.52
N GLN A 23 -18.22 8.41 -4.18
CA GLN A 23 -16.87 8.57 -4.70
C GLN A 23 -15.91 8.91 -3.56
N ILE A 24 -14.87 8.10 -3.41
CA ILE A 24 -13.86 8.25 -2.35
C ILE A 24 -12.53 8.61 -3.01
N VAL A 25 -11.89 9.66 -2.49
CA VAL A 25 -10.50 10.01 -2.82
C VAL A 25 -9.70 9.92 -1.53
N LEU A 26 -8.66 9.11 -1.55
CA LEU A 26 -7.87 8.77 -0.37
C LEU A 26 -6.40 9.11 -0.62
N SER A 27 -5.75 9.78 0.33
CA SER A 27 -4.31 9.95 0.38
C SER A 27 -3.78 9.25 1.63
N VAL A 28 -2.88 8.30 1.44
CA VAL A 28 -2.36 7.42 2.51
C VAL A 28 -0.87 7.16 2.31
N HIS A 29 -0.16 7.01 3.43
CA HIS A 29 1.25 6.58 3.46
C HIS A 29 1.44 5.22 4.18
N ASP A 30 0.34 4.56 4.55
CA ASP A 30 0.37 3.26 5.23
C ASP A 30 0.32 2.13 4.20
N LEU A 31 1.42 1.39 4.08
CA LEU A 31 1.56 0.31 3.11
C LEU A 31 0.59 -0.85 3.35
N PHE A 32 0.30 -1.20 4.61
CA PHE A 32 -0.59 -2.31 4.92
C PHE A 32 -2.03 -2.00 4.52
N LEU A 33 -2.48 -0.77 4.75
CA LEU A 33 -3.78 -0.30 4.31
C LEU A 33 -3.89 -0.28 2.78
N MET A 34 -2.84 0.20 2.09
CA MET A 34 -2.78 0.19 0.63
C MET A 34 -2.86 -1.23 0.08
N LYS A 35 -2.09 -2.18 0.63
CA LYS A 35 -2.13 -3.59 0.22
C LYS A 35 -3.49 -4.25 0.44
N GLU A 36 -4.10 -4.04 1.60
CA GLU A 36 -5.45 -4.58 1.87
C GLU A 36 -6.49 -4.03 0.88
N LEU A 37 -6.43 -2.73 0.56
CA LEU A 37 -7.30 -2.15 -0.48
C LEU A 37 -7.03 -2.78 -1.86
N SER A 38 -5.75 -2.94 -2.25
CA SER A 38 -5.38 -3.60 -3.51
C SER A 38 -5.97 -5.00 -3.60
N LEU A 39 -5.86 -5.80 -2.54
CA LEU A 39 -6.44 -7.15 -2.49
C LEU A 39 -7.95 -7.14 -2.73
N ARG A 40 -8.70 -6.20 -2.13
CA ARG A 40 -10.16 -6.11 -2.35
C ARG A 40 -10.50 -5.71 -3.79
N ILE A 41 -9.70 -4.83 -4.39
CA ILE A 41 -9.88 -4.36 -5.76
C ILE A 41 -9.56 -5.49 -6.76
N GLU A 42 -8.46 -6.21 -6.55
CA GLU A 42 -8.06 -7.38 -7.36
C GLU A 42 -9.06 -8.53 -7.23
N ALA A 43 -9.66 -8.72 -6.05
CA ALA A 43 -10.77 -9.65 -5.83
C ALA A 43 -12.08 -9.22 -6.52
N GLY A 44 -12.13 -8.01 -7.10
CA GLY A 44 -13.30 -7.47 -7.79
C GLY A 44 -14.42 -6.98 -6.87
N GLU A 45 -14.14 -6.78 -5.58
CA GLU A 45 -15.14 -6.30 -4.61
C GLU A 45 -15.53 -4.84 -4.87
N THR A 46 -14.63 -4.06 -5.47
CA THR A 46 -14.88 -2.69 -5.91
C THR A 46 -13.92 -2.29 -7.04
N LYS A 47 -14.12 -1.13 -7.64
CA LYS A 47 -13.22 -0.55 -8.65
C LYS A 47 -12.52 0.67 -8.09
N ALA A 48 -11.22 0.76 -8.33
CA ALA A 48 -10.45 1.95 -8.00
C ALA A 48 -9.34 2.18 -9.03
N SER A 49 -8.68 3.32 -8.90
CA SER A 49 -7.44 3.63 -9.61
C SER A 49 -6.45 4.20 -8.61
N PHE A 50 -5.19 3.89 -8.81
CA PHE A 50 -4.12 4.35 -7.94
C PHE A 50 -3.34 5.45 -8.63
N PHE A 51 -2.89 6.43 -7.85
CA PHE A 51 -1.95 7.44 -8.33
C PHE A 51 -0.98 7.84 -7.23
N GLU A 52 0.26 8.11 -7.63
CA GLU A 52 1.30 8.67 -6.78
C GLU A 52 1.73 10.02 -7.33
N LEU A 53 2.16 10.89 -6.40
CA LEU A 53 2.71 12.20 -6.70
C LEU A 53 4.19 12.17 -6.36
N LEU A 54 5.04 12.28 -7.38
CA LEU A 54 6.49 12.31 -7.25
C LEU A 54 6.97 13.76 -7.36
N GLN A 55 7.67 14.22 -6.33
CA GLN A 55 8.35 15.50 -6.37
C GLN A 55 9.65 15.34 -7.17
N GLU A 56 9.76 16.03 -8.29
CA GLU A 56 11.00 16.22 -9.05
C GLU A 56 11.54 17.64 -8.81
N GLU A 57 12.75 17.96 -9.30
CA GLU A 57 13.51 19.17 -8.93
C GLU A 57 12.71 20.49 -9.06
N SER A 58 11.76 20.58 -9.99
CA SER A 58 10.95 21.79 -10.19
C SER A 58 9.49 21.49 -10.60
N ASN A 59 9.06 20.25 -10.50
CA ASN A 59 7.79 19.77 -11.03
C ASN A 59 7.24 18.63 -10.17
N ILE A 60 5.93 18.40 -10.28
CA ILE A 60 5.26 17.22 -9.71
C ILE A 60 4.95 16.31 -10.89
N ARG A 61 5.45 15.09 -10.83
CA ARG A 61 5.09 14.02 -11.76
C ARG A 61 3.97 13.19 -11.15
N VAL A 62 2.91 12.97 -11.92
CA VAL A 62 1.83 12.04 -11.55
C VAL A 62 2.11 10.71 -12.23
N VAL A 63 2.09 9.63 -11.46
CA VAL A 63 2.09 8.27 -11.99
C VAL A 63 0.76 7.63 -11.60
N GLN A 64 0.11 6.95 -12.54
CA GLN A 64 -1.21 6.35 -12.36
C GLN A 64 -1.16 4.88 -12.77
N GLY A 65 -1.93 4.06 -12.08
CA GLY A 65 -2.07 2.63 -12.34
C GLY A 65 -3.46 2.10 -12.04
N GLU A 66 -3.77 0.92 -12.58
CA GLU A 66 -4.98 0.18 -12.24
C GLU A 66 -4.74 -0.72 -11.02
N ASN A 67 -3.50 -1.14 -10.79
CA ASN A 67 -3.07 -1.93 -9.64
C ASN A 67 -2.11 -1.12 -8.76
N LEU A 68 -1.98 -1.50 -7.50
CA LEU A 68 -1.06 -0.83 -6.57
C LEU A 68 0.41 -0.97 -7.02
N ASP A 69 0.76 -2.13 -7.58
CA ASP A 69 2.12 -2.46 -8.07
C ASP A 69 2.54 -1.63 -9.30
N ASP A 70 1.60 -0.94 -9.95
CA ASP A 70 1.91 -0.03 -11.05
C ASP A 70 2.58 1.28 -10.56
N LEU A 71 2.57 1.54 -9.24
CA LEU A 71 3.18 2.73 -8.63
C LEU A 71 4.65 2.50 -8.24
N LEU A 72 5.54 3.42 -8.63
CA LEU A 72 7.00 3.28 -8.47
C LEU A 72 7.46 3.35 -7.01
N THR A 73 6.86 4.25 -6.21
CA THR A 73 7.27 4.47 -4.81
C THR A 73 6.92 3.27 -3.94
N VAL A 74 5.77 2.65 -4.21
CA VAL A 74 5.28 1.49 -3.46
C VAL A 74 6.21 0.30 -3.69
N VAL A 75 6.56 0.02 -4.94
CA VAL A 75 7.53 -1.02 -5.31
C VAL A 75 8.88 -0.80 -4.62
N ALA A 76 9.38 0.45 -4.59
CA ALA A 76 10.63 0.78 -3.93
C ALA A 76 10.57 0.61 -2.40
N LEU A 77 9.45 0.98 -1.77
CA LEU A 77 9.24 0.83 -0.33
C LEU A 77 9.17 -0.65 0.08
N GLU A 78 8.51 -1.48 -0.72
CA GLU A 78 8.46 -2.93 -0.51
C GLU A 78 9.83 -3.57 -0.59
N ALA A 79 10.62 -3.24 -1.62
CA ALA A 79 11.99 -3.73 -1.74
C ALA A 79 12.87 -3.32 -0.54
N ALA A 80 12.68 -2.10 -0.02
CA ALA A 80 13.41 -1.62 1.15
C ALA A 80 13.02 -2.36 2.44
N LEU A 81 11.73 -2.68 2.64
CA LEU A 81 11.26 -3.46 3.79
C LEU A 81 11.78 -4.90 3.73
N ASP A 82 11.70 -5.55 2.57
CA ASP A 82 12.23 -6.91 2.36
C ASP A 82 13.75 -6.98 2.62
N GLN A 83 14.48 -5.94 2.23
CA GLN A 83 15.92 -5.83 2.49
C GLN A 83 16.19 -5.67 3.99
N TYR A 84 15.44 -4.82 4.69
CA TYR A 84 15.57 -4.59 6.13
C TYR A 84 15.31 -5.86 6.95
N ASP A 85 14.29 -6.65 6.58
CA ASP A 85 13.97 -7.91 7.26
C ASP A 85 15.12 -8.93 7.12
N ARG A 86 15.72 -9.05 5.93
CA ARG A 86 16.91 -9.91 5.72
C ARG A 86 18.11 -9.45 6.53
N GLU A 87 18.34 -8.14 6.63
CA GLU A 87 19.43 -7.58 7.44
C GLU A 87 19.24 -7.90 8.94
N GLN A 88 18.02 -7.79 9.45
CA GLN A 88 17.72 -8.19 10.84
C GLN A 88 17.97 -9.68 11.10
N GLU A 89 17.57 -10.56 10.17
CA GLU A 89 17.80 -12.01 10.31
C GLU A 89 19.30 -12.35 10.39
N VAL A 90 20.14 -11.65 9.62
CA VAL A 90 21.61 -11.81 9.66
C VAL A 90 22.17 -11.33 11.00
N LEU A 91 21.75 -10.14 11.48
CA LEU A 91 22.23 -9.58 12.75
C LEU A 91 21.82 -10.42 13.98
N LEU A 92 20.64 -11.06 13.94
CA LEU A 92 20.19 -11.96 15.00
C LEU A 92 20.99 -13.28 14.99
N ARG A 93 21.37 -13.79 13.82
CA ARG A 93 22.26 -14.97 13.70
C ARG A 93 23.65 -14.74 14.28
N ASP A 94 24.17 -13.51 14.21
CA ASP A 94 25.51 -13.18 14.72
C ASP A 94 25.56 -13.00 16.25
N ASN A 95 24.42 -12.86 16.93
CA ASN A 95 24.34 -12.73 18.40
C ASN A 95 24.14 -14.06 19.15
N ASP A 96 24.12 -15.21 18.45
CA ASP A 96 24.01 -16.55 19.03
C ASP A 96 25.37 -17.19 19.39
N TYR A 97 26.43 -16.38 19.61
CA TYR A 97 27.77 -16.81 20.05
C TYR A 97 28.17 -16.26 21.43
#